data_AF-A0AAW2GY15-F1
#
_entry.id   AF-A0AAW2GY15-F1
#
_cell.length_a   1.000
_cell.length_b   1.000
_cell.length_c   1.000
_cell.angle_alpha   90.00
_cell.angle_beta   90.00
_cell.angle_gamma   90.00
#
_symmetry.space_group_name_H-M   'P 1'
#
loop_
_entity.id
_entity.type
_entity.pdbx_description
1 polymer ?
#
loop_
_entity_poly.entity_id
_entity_poly.type
_entity_poly.pdbx_seq_one_letter_code
_entity_poly.pdbx_strand_id
1 'polypeptide(L)'
;MGRPRALNETQVKTWLIRDKINRYRGVLKLHAREKKLKLSQATKLKLLVSRKIASLEVDVKRHREIVNDLRNDSKQHVLRLLDNYRRFYLAFNHLKPHEIYTAIYQDCDLKRRFLDKLYYEKKKKLKLGIELQLEHNILSTKLEEQGECLPNCEQQRLVAELQRSIAKYNIAKDIYSTYWSMLNILRKDALFFDTLLNILKEDQSSQCKVMLKVTVMGQLATENLDDIRQKYKQMSRNVLHNMKIREKMLTTVRCEVKDLWAYAQSLVRVESVHIFAKKKDADVIANKTLESQLVYLENICTEVKDAFLVRSHHDLLLRLENQSEQRKILLGRLDVNLKNRDVLWSKKYQAVQVLENLKHSTKTADQSKINGICDMLEQIRIEKNHEKNFKEQIKSHGELLINIRAALQSINAMLLCVKDGKGATKKVGNKKELVINDKENVEEQDVLAEINGMDTDVLALLAKISRKVINLFNISNINLEGKEDDARDLYQIYVSNYNSDLFERMRIFEIGEEEQIGLLVEHEIIDATVPARVDIKHRSRQILEARLKPE
;
A
#
# COMPACT_ATOMS: atom_id res chain seq x y z
N MET A 1 92.45 -18.61 38.78
CA MET A 1 91.70 -18.45 40.04
C MET A 1 90.21 -18.56 39.74
N GLY A 2 89.52 -19.58 40.26
CA GLY A 2 88.07 -19.78 40.06
C GLY A 2 87.61 -21.25 40.17
N ARG A 3 87.55 -21.76 41.40
CA ARG A 3 86.94 -22.98 42.02
C ARG A 3 86.60 -24.27 41.19
N PRO A 4 86.88 -25.47 41.75
CA PRO A 4 86.49 -26.78 41.19
C PRO A 4 85.14 -27.31 41.75
N ARG A 5 84.52 -28.28 41.08
CA ARG A 5 83.37 -29.08 41.58
C ARG A 5 83.74 -30.57 41.67
N ALA A 6 83.32 -31.18 42.78
CA ALA A 6 83.65 -32.51 43.26
C ALA A 6 82.90 -33.66 42.53
N LEU A 7 83.49 -34.86 42.58
CA LEU A 7 82.90 -36.15 42.25
C LEU A 7 82.47 -36.88 43.54
N ASN A 8 81.29 -37.51 43.52
CA ASN A 8 80.85 -38.45 44.57
C ASN A 8 80.96 -39.90 44.06
N GLU A 9 81.54 -40.77 44.89
CA GLU A 9 81.69 -42.21 44.71
C GLU A 9 80.41 -42.98 45.08
N THR A 10 80.16 -44.13 44.44
CA THR A 10 79.18 -45.12 44.92
C THR A 10 79.78 -46.54 44.95
N GLN A 11 79.46 -47.24 46.04
CA GLN A 11 80.09 -48.45 46.56
C GLN A 11 79.83 -49.72 45.74
N VAL A 12 80.80 -50.65 45.78
CA VAL A 12 80.88 -51.89 45.02
C VAL A 12 80.15 -53.04 45.74
N LYS A 13 79.09 -53.59 45.13
CA LYS A 13 78.48 -54.89 45.49
C LYS A 13 79.32 -56.05 44.93
N THR A 14 79.47 -57.11 45.72
CA THR A 14 80.20 -58.36 45.45
C THR A 14 79.56 -59.17 44.31
N TRP A 15 80.31 -59.44 43.23
CA TRP A 15 79.85 -60.22 42.07
C TRP A 15 80.32 -61.69 42.12
N LEU A 16 79.41 -62.61 41.78
CA LEU A 16 79.60 -64.07 41.68
C LEU A 16 80.65 -64.46 40.60
N ILE A 17 81.31 -65.61 40.78
CA ILE A 17 82.43 -66.08 39.93
C ILE A 17 82.08 -66.17 38.43
N ARG A 18 80.83 -66.51 38.10
CA ARG A 18 80.34 -66.62 36.71
C ARG A 18 80.37 -65.26 35.99
N ASP A 19 80.06 -64.17 36.68
CA ASP A 19 80.12 -62.82 36.13
C ASP A 19 81.56 -62.34 35.94
N LYS A 20 82.49 -62.76 36.82
CA LYS A 20 83.92 -62.51 36.60
C LYS A 20 84.41 -63.17 35.30
N ILE A 21 84.04 -64.43 35.05
CA ILE A 21 84.43 -65.13 33.81
C ILE A 21 83.84 -64.45 32.56
N ASN A 22 82.57 -64.05 32.61
CA ASN A 22 81.93 -63.33 31.49
C ASN A 22 82.60 -61.98 31.23
N ARG A 23 82.96 -61.22 32.29
CA ARG A 23 83.73 -59.99 32.15
C ARG A 23 85.14 -60.25 31.61
N TYR A 24 85.86 -61.27 32.07
CA TYR A 24 87.18 -61.63 31.51
C TYR A 24 87.09 -62.03 30.04
N ARG A 25 86.06 -62.79 29.62
CA ARG A 25 85.81 -63.07 28.20
C ARG A 25 85.49 -61.79 27.42
N GLY A 26 84.72 -60.87 28.01
CA GLY A 26 84.46 -59.55 27.44
C GLY A 26 85.73 -58.73 27.25
N VAL A 27 86.60 -58.68 28.26
CA VAL A 27 87.91 -58.01 28.23
C VAL A 27 88.82 -58.66 27.20
N LEU A 28 88.86 -59.99 27.09
CA LEU A 28 89.65 -60.68 26.06
C LEU A 28 89.14 -60.39 24.65
N LYS A 29 87.81 -60.34 24.43
CA LYS A 29 87.23 -59.92 23.14
C LYS A 29 87.53 -58.46 22.82
N LEU A 30 87.49 -57.58 23.81
CA LEU A 30 87.88 -56.18 23.67
C LEU A 30 89.37 -56.05 23.34
N HIS A 31 90.25 -56.76 24.05
CA HIS A 31 91.69 -56.78 23.78
C HIS A 31 92.00 -57.33 22.38
N ALA A 32 91.29 -58.37 21.93
CA ALA A 32 91.42 -58.88 20.56
C ALA A 32 90.95 -57.85 19.51
N ARG A 33 89.85 -57.14 19.76
CA ARG A 33 89.40 -56.01 18.92
C ARG A 33 90.40 -54.86 18.91
N GLU A 34 90.92 -54.49 20.07
CA GLU A 34 91.90 -53.42 20.23
C GLU A 34 93.21 -53.76 19.52
N LYS A 35 93.68 -55.01 19.61
CA LYS A 35 94.86 -55.49 18.87
C LYS A 35 94.64 -55.42 17.36
N LYS A 36 93.45 -55.80 16.86
CA LYS A 36 93.09 -55.63 15.43
C LYS A 36 93.03 -54.16 15.02
N LEU A 37 92.48 -53.30 15.87
CA LEU A 37 92.44 -51.84 15.65
C LEU A 37 93.85 -51.26 15.58
N LYS A 38 94.73 -51.58 16.55
CA LYS A 38 96.14 -51.14 16.56
C LYS A 38 96.89 -51.59 15.31
N LEU A 39 96.69 -52.84 14.86
CA LEU A 39 97.27 -53.32 13.59
C LEU A 39 96.74 -52.55 12.38
N SER A 40 95.43 -52.28 12.30
CA SER A 40 94.84 -51.49 11.21
C SER A 40 95.30 -50.03 11.18
N GLN A 41 95.57 -49.45 12.36
CA GLN A 41 96.13 -48.10 12.47
C GLN A 41 97.62 -48.10 12.07
N ALA A 42 98.39 -49.11 12.48
CA ALA A 42 99.79 -49.25 12.11
C ALA A 42 99.98 -49.41 10.60
N THR A 43 99.12 -50.19 9.92
CA THR A 43 99.18 -50.32 8.44
C THR A 43 98.81 -49.02 7.73
N LYS A 44 97.78 -48.31 8.20
CA LYS A 44 97.43 -46.97 7.68
C LYS A 44 98.58 -45.98 7.85
N LEU A 45 99.21 -45.94 9.03
CA LEU A 45 100.37 -45.09 9.29
C LEU A 45 101.55 -45.45 8.39
N LYS A 46 101.85 -46.75 8.21
CA LYS A 46 102.93 -47.20 7.31
C LYS A 46 102.71 -46.75 5.87
N LEU A 47 101.48 -46.83 5.36
CA LEU A 47 101.11 -46.34 4.02
C LEU A 47 101.22 -44.81 3.91
N LEU A 48 100.87 -44.07 4.95
CA LEU A 48 100.98 -42.61 4.98
C LEU A 48 102.44 -42.16 5.00
N VAL A 49 103.26 -42.85 5.81
CA VAL A 49 104.70 -42.61 5.89
C VAL A 49 105.38 -42.97 4.57
N SER A 50 105.04 -44.09 3.93
CA SER A 50 105.63 -44.45 2.64
C SER A 50 105.28 -43.45 1.53
N ARG A 51 104.04 -42.94 1.50
CA ARG A 51 103.65 -41.86 0.57
C ARG A 51 104.43 -40.57 0.83
N LYS A 52 104.63 -40.17 2.09
CA LYS A 52 105.44 -39.00 2.44
C LYS A 52 106.92 -39.17 2.10
N ILE A 53 107.47 -40.37 2.31
CA ILE A 53 108.86 -40.65 1.92
C ILE A 53 109.00 -40.56 0.40
N ALA A 54 108.05 -41.13 -0.36
CA ALA A 54 108.07 -41.03 -1.82
C ALA A 54 107.94 -39.59 -2.33
N SER A 55 107.07 -38.76 -1.73
CA SER A 55 106.97 -37.34 -2.10
C SER A 55 108.25 -36.57 -1.77
N LEU A 56 108.83 -36.80 -0.59
CA LEU A 56 110.09 -36.19 -0.20
C LEU A 56 111.25 -36.64 -1.11
N GLU A 57 111.26 -37.89 -1.57
CA GLU A 57 112.27 -38.38 -2.51
C GLU A 57 112.19 -37.65 -3.87
N VAL A 58 110.97 -37.38 -4.36
CA VAL A 58 110.76 -36.55 -5.56
C VAL A 58 111.22 -35.11 -5.33
N ASP A 59 110.89 -34.52 -4.18
CA ASP A 59 111.28 -33.15 -3.86
C ASP A 59 112.80 -33.02 -3.68
N VAL A 60 113.46 -34.01 -3.07
CA VAL A 60 114.93 -34.05 -2.96
C VAL A 60 115.59 -34.18 -4.34
N LYS A 61 115.02 -34.97 -5.27
CA LYS A 61 115.51 -35.04 -6.65
C LYS A 61 115.38 -33.68 -7.35
N ARG A 62 114.21 -33.02 -7.24
CA ARG A 62 113.99 -31.67 -7.78
C ARG A 62 114.92 -30.63 -7.19
N HIS A 63 115.16 -30.64 -5.88
CA HIS A 63 116.09 -29.71 -5.24
C HIS A 63 117.55 -29.99 -5.64
N ARG A 64 117.94 -31.25 -5.86
CA ARG A 64 119.27 -31.59 -6.42
C ARG A 64 119.42 -31.08 -7.85
N GLU A 65 118.38 -31.17 -8.69
CA GLU A 65 118.36 -30.59 -10.03
C GLU A 65 118.55 -29.06 -9.97
N ILE A 66 117.78 -28.36 -9.13
CA ILE A 66 117.89 -26.90 -8.94
C ILE A 66 119.29 -26.49 -8.48
N VAL A 67 119.88 -27.22 -7.53
CA VAL A 67 121.22 -26.93 -7.00
C VAL A 67 122.32 -27.18 -8.04
N ASN A 68 122.20 -28.25 -8.84
CA ASN A 68 123.12 -28.52 -9.94
C ASN A 68 123.02 -27.45 -11.04
N ASP A 69 121.81 -26.96 -11.34
CA ASP A 69 121.58 -25.91 -12.35
C ASP A 69 122.11 -24.54 -11.91
N LEU A 70 122.02 -24.22 -10.61
CA LEU A 70 122.59 -23.01 -10.00
C LEU A 70 124.12 -23.03 -9.97
N ARG A 71 124.74 -24.21 -9.84
CA ARG A 71 126.21 -24.35 -9.87
C ARG A 71 126.82 -24.06 -11.26
N ASN A 72 125.99 -24.09 -12.31
CA ASN A 72 126.40 -23.92 -13.71
C ASN A 72 125.96 -22.56 -14.32
N ASP A 73 125.53 -21.58 -13.52
CA ASP A 73 125.07 -20.24 -13.98
C ASP A 73 123.99 -20.29 -15.09
N SER A 74 123.20 -21.36 -15.12
CA SER A 74 122.28 -21.62 -16.22
C SER A 74 120.99 -20.79 -16.08
N LYS A 75 120.75 -19.86 -17.02
CA LYS A 75 119.57 -18.97 -17.05
C LYS A 75 118.24 -19.70 -17.32
N GLN A 76 118.30 -20.96 -17.76
CA GLN A 76 117.16 -21.68 -18.32
C GLN A 76 116.05 -21.93 -17.29
N HIS A 77 116.37 -22.13 -16.01
CA HIS A 77 115.32 -22.44 -15.02
C HIS A 77 114.47 -21.21 -14.66
N VAL A 78 115.09 -20.04 -14.50
CA VAL A 78 114.38 -18.76 -14.24
C VAL A 78 113.54 -18.35 -15.45
N LEU A 79 114.05 -18.56 -16.66
CA LEU A 79 113.31 -18.28 -17.89
C LEU A 79 112.11 -19.21 -18.07
N ARG A 80 112.22 -20.51 -17.75
CA ARG A 80 111.07 -21.45 -17.74
C ARG A 80 109.98 -21.03 -16.76
N LEU A 81 110.33 -20.43 -15.62
CA LEU A 81 109.35 -19.91 -14.66
C LEU A 81 108.63 -18.65 -15.19
N LEU A 82 109.31 -17.87 -16.04
CA LEU A 82 108.78 -16.66 -16.66
C LEU A 82 108.07 -16.90 -18.00
N ASP A 83 108.13 -18.10 -18.58
CA ASP A 83 107.46 -18.47 -19.84
C ASP A 83 105.96 -18.14 -19.82
N ASN A 84 105.31 -18.32 -18.66
CA ASN A 84 103.88 -18.00 -18.48
C ASN A 84 103.58 -16.50 -18.59
N TYR A 85 104.60 -15.64 -18.46
CA TYR A 85 104.47 -14.19 -18.52
C TYR A 85 105.28 -13.61 -19.68
N ARG A 86 104.72 -13.75 -20.90
CA ARG A 86 105.34 -13.34 -22.17
C ARG A 86 106.03 -11.96 -22.15
N ARG A 87 105.46 -10.97 -21.46
CA ARG A 87 106.05 -9.62 -21.34
C ARG A 87 107.32 -9.61 -20.49
N PHE A 88 107.33 -10.33 -19.37
CA PHE A 88 108.50 -10.44 -18.50
C PHE A 88 109.60 -11.29 -19.13
N TYR A 89 109.23 -12.36 -19.82
CA TYR A 89 110.17 -13.17 -20.60
C TYR A 89 110.92 -12.30 -21.63
N LEU A 90 110.20 -11.61 -22.51
CA LEU A 90 110.81 -10.76 -23.53
C LEU A 90 111.64 -9.60 -22.94
N ALA A 91 111.19 -9.00 -21.85
CA ALA A 91 111.88 -7.88 -21.20
C ALA A 91 113.16 -8.29 -20.46
N PHE A 92 113.28 -9.53 -20.00
CA PHE A 92 114.36 -9.94 -19.08
C PHE A 92 115.28 -11.05 -19.63
N ASN A 93 115.01 -11.58 -20.84
CA ASN A 93 115.81 -12.63 -21.49
C ASN A 93 117.31 -12.33 -21.61
N HIS A 94 117.70 -11.06 -21.70
CA HIS A 94 119.09 -10.64 -21.88
C HIS A 94 119.86 -10.49 -20.55
N LEU A 95 119.18 -10.40 -19.41
CA LEU A 95 119.77 -10.10 -18.10
C LEU A 95 120.34 -11.36 -17.41
N LYS A 96 121.21 -11.17 -16.41
CA LYS A 96 121.67 -12.27 -15.53
C LYS A 96 120.61 -12.59 -14.47
N PRO A 97 120.56 -13.82 -13.91
CA PRO A 97 119.51 -14.22 -12.96
C PRO A 97 119.31 -13.26 -11.76
N HIS A 98 120.39 -12.71 -11.20
CA HIS A 98 120.30 -11.71 -10.13
C HIS A 98 119.71 -10.36 -10.59
N GLU A 99 120.00 -9.94 -11.82
CA GLU A 99 119.47 -8.72 -12.43
C GLU A 99 117.99 -8.88 -12.81
N ILE A 100 117.57 -10.08 -13.21
CA ILE A 100 116.14 -10.40 -13.46
C ILE A 100 115.34 -10.23 -12.16
N TYR A 101 115.86 -10.73 -11.04
CA TYR A 101 115.20 -10.60 -9.74
C TYR A 101 115.04 -9.14 -9.31
N THR A 102 116.09 -8.33 -9.43
CA THR A 102 116.03 -6.90 -9.06
C THR A 102 115.09 -6.11 -9.98
N ALA A 103 115.09 -6.40 -11.28
CA ALA A 103 114.18 -5.75 -12.23
C ALA A 103 112.71 -6.10 -11.98
N ILE A 104 112.40 -7.37 -11.67
CA ILE A 104 111.04 -7.79 -11.28
C ILE A 104 110.61 -7.09 -10.00
N TYR A 105 111.50 -7.00 -9.00
CA TYR A 105 111.19 -6.33 -7.74
C TYR A 105 110.88 -4.85 -7.95
N GLN A 106 111.69 -4.15 -8.76
CA GLN A 106 111.48 -2.75 -9.10
C GLN A 106 110.17 -2.53 -9.88
N ASP A 107 109.83 -3.39 -10.85
CA ASP A 107 108.57 -3.30 -11.58
C ASP A 107 107.35 -3.57 -10.66
N CYS A 108 107.47 -4.51 -9.73
CA CYS A 108 106.45 -4.77 -8.71
C CYS A 108 106.25 -3.54 -7.79
N ASP A 109 107.34 -2.92 -7.35
CA ASP A 109 107.30 -1.73 -6.50
C ASP A 109 106.67 -0.53 -7.23
N LEU A 110 107.01 -0.32 -8.51
CA LEU A 110 106.39 0.71 -9.34
C LEU A 110 104.89 0.46 -9.51
N LYS A 111 104.49 -0.77 -9.86
CA LYS A 111 103.06 -1.14 -9.98
C LYS A 111 102.32 -0.97 -8.67
N ARG A 112 102.94 -1.28 -7.53
CA ARG A 112 102.35 -1.07 -6.21
C ARG A 112 102.12 0.42 -5.94
N ARG A 113 103.09 1.29 -6.22
CA ARG A 113 102.92 2.75 -6.11
C ARG A 113 101.82 3.28 -7.02
N PHE A 114 101.74 2.79 -8.26
CA PHE A 114 100.66 3.15 -9.18
C PHE A 114 99.29 2.71 -8.66
N LEU A 115 99.21 1.50 -8.09
CA LEU A 115 97.98 1.00 -7.50
C LEU A 115 97.55 1.84 -6.30
N ASP A 116 98.48 2.23 -5.43
CA ASP A 116 98.21 3.10 -4.28
C ASP A 116 97.71 4.48 -4.74
N LYS A 117 98.30 5.04 -5.80
CA LYS A 117 97.83 6.29 -6.41
C LYS A 117 96.39 6.15 -6.96
N LEU A 118 96.08 5.05 -7.64
CA LEU A 118 94.73 4.78 -8.14
C LEU A 118 93.71 4.61 -7.00
N TYR A 119 94.09 3.93 -5.91
CA TYR A 119 93.23 3.82 -4.72
C TYR A 119 92.94 5.18 -4.09
N TYR A 120 93.95 6.04 -3.99
CA TYR A 120 93.78 7.40 -3.50
C TYR A 120 92.84 8.22 -4.39
N GLU A 121 93.04 8.19 -5.71
CA GLU A 121 92.17 8.89 -6.67
C GLU A 121 90.73 8.37 -6.62
N LYS A 122 90.54 7.06 -6.54
CA LYS A 122 89.21 6.44 -6.36
C LYS A 122 88.54 6.96 -5.09
N LYS A 123 89.26 6.98 -3.97
CA LYS A 123 88.74 7.46 -2.69
C LYS A 123 88.38 8.95 -2.75
N LYS A 124 89.18 9.77 -3.45
CA LYS A 124 88.90 11.19 -3.68
C LYS A 124 87.64 11.41 -4.51
N LYS A 125 87.50 10.69 -5.63
CA LYS A 125 86.29 10.77 -6.48
C LYS A 125 85.02 10.29 -5.77
N LEU A 126 85.12 9.26 -4.93
CA LEU A 126 83.99 8.78 -4.12
C LEU A 126 83.48 9.85 -3.17
N LYS A 127 84.38 10.55 -2.46
CA LYS A 127 84.01 11.66 -1.57
C LYS A 127 83.27 12.77 -2.31
N LEU A 128 83.81 13.18 -3.45
CA LEU A 128 83.17 14.20 -4.29
C LEU A 128 81.80 13.77 -4.83
N GLY A 129 81.64 12.48 -5.16
CA GLY A 129 80.34 11.93 -5.56
C GLY A 129 79.30 11.98 -4.43
N ILE A 130 79.71 11.70 -3.20
CA ILE A 130 78.83 11.79 -2.02
C ILE A 130 78.44 13.25 -1.76
N GLU A 131 79.38 14.19 -1.87
CA GLU A 131 79.12 15.63 -1.70
C GLU A 131 78.09 16.13 -2.73
N LEU A 132 78.26 15.79 -4.01
CA LEU A 132 77.31 16.16 -5.07
C LEU A 132 75.92 15.54 -4.86
N GLN A 133 75.85 14.30 -4.35
CA GLN A 133 74.57 13.66 -4.06
C GLN A 133 73.84 14.33 -2.90
N LEU A 134 74.57 14.79 -1.88
CA LEU A 134 73.99 15.57 -0.79
C LEU A 134 73.48 16.93 -1.29
N GLU A 135 74.23 17.61 -2.15
CA GLU A 135 73.78 18.88 -2.76
C GLU A 135 72.52 18.69 -3.61
N HIS A 136 72.47 17.64 -4.43
CA HIS A 136 71.27 17.31 -5.22
C HIS A 136 70.04 17.11 -4.32
N ASN A 137 70.19 16.36 -3.22
CA ASN A 137 69.09 16.12 -2.30
C ASN A 137 68.60 17.42 -1.64
N ILE A 138 69.52 18.30 -1.21
CA ILE A 138 69.18 19.61 -0.63
C ILE A 138 68.46 20.50 -1.65
N LEU A 139 68.85 20.46 -2.93
CA LEU A 139 68.18 21.21 -3.99
C LEU A 139 66.80 20.64 -4.31
N SER A 140 66.64 19.31 -4.31
CA SER A 140 65.35 18.64 -4.53
C SER A 140 64.35 18.99 -3.43
N THR A 141 64.77 18.95 -2.16
CA THR A 141 63.87 19.30 -1.03
C THR A 141 63.44 20.76 -1.10
N LYS A 142 64.34 21.68 -1.45
CA LYS A 142 63.96 23.11 -1.65
C LYS A 142 62.95 23.31 -2.77
N LEU A 143 62.98 22.47 -3.81
CA LEU A 143 62.09 22.56 -4.95
C LEU A 143 60.69 22.00 -4.61
N GLU A 144 60.63 20.93 -3.81
CA GLU A 144 59.39 20.38 -3.26
C GLU A 144 58.75 21.36 -2.25
N GLU A 145 59.53 21.96 -1.36
CA GLU A 145 59.06 23.00 -0.42
C GLU A 145 58.50 24.24 -1.14
N GLN A 146 59.04 24.58 -2.32
CA GLN A 146 58.50 25.66 -3.17
C GLN A 146 57.22 25.24 -3.92
N GLY A 147 57.05 23.96 -4.21
CA GLY A 147 55.86 23.42 -4.90
C GLY A 147 54.63 23.27 -3.98
N GLU A 148 54.83 23.04 -2.68
CA GLU A 148 53.73 22.82 -1.73
C GLU A 148 53.15 24.12 -1.11
N CYS A 149 53.77 25.28 -1.31
CA CYS A 149 53.49 26.50 -0.53
C CYS A 149 52.46 27.49 -1.10
N LEU A 150 51.57 27.11 -2.02
CA LEU A 150 50.37 27.93 -2.28
C LEU A 150 49.10 27.07 -2.25
N PRO A 151 48.32 27.09 -1.15
CA PRO A 151 46.91 26.76 -1.28
C PRO A 151 46.36 27.72 -2.32
N ASN A 152 45.82 27.16 -3.40
CA ASN A 152 45.37 27.88 -4.58
C ASN A 152 44.07 28.63 -4.22
N CYS A 153 44.16 29.64 -3.35
CA CYS A 153 43.03 30.40 -2.79
C CYS A 153 42.15 30.99 -3.90
N GLU A 154 42.77 31.38 -5.01
CA GLU A 154 42.12 31.78 -6.26
C GLU A 154 41.23 30.66 -6.81
N GLN A 155 41.74 29.43 -6.89
CA GLN A 155 40.98 28.27 -7.38
C GLN A 155 39.82 27.92 -6.44
N GLN A 156 40.03 27.96 -5.12
CA GLN A 156 38.95 27.73 -4.14
C GLN A 156 37.88 28.84 -4.21
N ARG A 157 38.30 30.10 -4.39
CA ARG A 157 37.39 31.23 -4.60
C ARG A 157 36.57 31.07 -5.87
N LEU A 158 37.20 30.70 -6.98
CA LEU A 158 36.51 30.45 -8.26
C LEU A 158 35.53 29.28 -8.14
N VAL A 159 35.89 28.20 -7.45
CA VAL A 159 34.99 27.08 -7.18
C VAL A 159 33.80 27.53 -6.32
N ALA A 160 34.01 28.34 -5.30
CA ALA A 160 32.94 28.87 -4.47
C ALA A 160 32.00 29.82 -5.25
N GLU A 161 32.57 30.68 -6.11
CA GLU A 161 31.79 31.56 -7.00
C GLU A 161 30.97 30.75 -8.02
N LEU A 162 31.56 29.70 -8.61
CA LEU A 162 30.86 28.77 -9.49
C LEU A 162 29.71 28.08 -8.75
N GLN A 163 29.95 27.52 -7.58
CA GLN A 163 28.91 26.88 -6.76
C GLN A 163 27.77 27.85 -6.42
N ARG A 164 28.10 29.10 -6.09
CA ARG A 164 27.12 30.15 -5.83
C ARG A 164 26.30 30.49 -7.08
N SER A 165 26.91 30.51 -8.27
CA SER A 165 26.21 30.73 -9.53
C SER A 165 25.25 29.58 -9.88
N ILE A 166 25.68 28.33 -9.65
CA ILE A 166 24.86 27.12 -9.85
C ILE A 166 23.66 27.15 -8.89
N ALA A 167 23.89 27.48 -7.61
CA ALA A 167 22.81 27.61 -6.64
C ALA A 167 21.79 28.68 -7.07
N LYS A 168 22.25 29.86 -7.52
CA LYS A 168 21.37 30.92 -8.05
C LYS A 168 20.57 30.45 -9.27
N TYR A 169 21.21 29.73 -10.18
CA TYR A 169 20.54 29.17 -11.37
C TYR A 169 19.45 28.16 -10.99
N ASN A 170 19.75 27.25 -10.06
CA ASN A 170 18.78 26.27 -9.59
C ASN A 170 17.58 26.94 -8.91
N ILE A 171 17.84 27.93 -8.05
CA ILE A 171 16.77 28.74 -7.42
C ILE A 171 15.94 29.44 -8.50
N ALA A 172 16.56 30.05 -9.51
CA ALA A 172 15.84 30.72 -10.60
C ALA A 172 14.99 29.73 -11.42
N LYS A 173 15.50 28.51 -11.66
CA LYS A 173 14.77 27.43 -12.33
C LYS A 173 13.56 26.98 -11.51
N ASP A 174 13.71 26.84 -10.20
CA ASP A 174 12.62 26.47 -9.30
C ASP A 174 11.56 27.57 -9.25
N ILE A 175 11.97 28.83 -9.14
CA ILE A 175 11.08 30.01 -9.24
C ILE A 175 10.33 29.99 -10.59
N TYR A 176 11.03 29.76 -11.70
CA TYR A 176 10.38 29.66 -13.01
C TYR A 176 9.35 28.54 -13.06
N SER A 177 9.67 27.35 -12.52
CA SER A 177 8.76 26.21 -12.50
C SER A 177 7.49 26.47 -11.66
N THR A 178 7.64 27.19 -10.54
CA THR A 178 6.50 27.58 -9.69
C THR A 178 5.63 28.62 -10.39
N TYR A 179 6.22 29.65 -11.01
CA TYR A 179 5.45 30.62 -11.82
C TYR A 179 4.74 29.95 -12.99
N TRP A 180 5.38 29.00 -13.66
CA TRP A 180 4.76 28.23 -14.74
C TRP A 180 3.55 27.44 -14.24
N SER A 181 3.66 26.84 -13.04
CA SER A 181 2.56 26.13 -12.40
C SER A 181 1.42 27.07 -12.02
N MET A 182 1.71 28.24 -11.45
CA MET A 182 0.72 29.27 -11.14
C MET A 182 0.01 29.77 -12.41
N LEU A 183 0.75 30.03 -13.49
CA LEU A 183 0.19 30.45 -14.77
C LEU A 183 -0.76 29.40 -15.35
N ASN A 184 -0.39 28.12 -15.23
CA ASN A 184 -1.26 27.02 -15.67
C ASN A 184 -2.54 26.92 -14.84
N ILE A 185 -2.47 27.16 -13.52
CA ILE A 185 -3.66 27.22 -12.66
C ILE A 185 -4.55 28.40 -13.10
N LEU A 186 -3.99 29.61 -13.22
CA LEU A 186 -4.73 30.79 -13.66
C LEU A 186 -5.37 30.61 -15.04
N ARG A 187 -4.70 29.90 -15.95
CA ARG A 187 -5.26 29.59 -17.27
C ARG A 187 -6.43 28.60 -17.18
N LYS A 188 -6.35 27.60 -16.30
CA LYS A 188 -7.47 26.69 -16.04
C LYS A 188 -8.65 27.41 -15.39
N ASP A 189 -8.37 28.30 -14.44
CA ASP A 189 -9.39 29.11 -13.78
C ASP A 189 -10.07 30.05 -14.77
N ALA A 190 -9.31 30.71 -15.66
CA ALA A 190 -9.88 31.55 -16.72
C ALA A 190 -10.83 30.75 -17.62
N LEU A 191 -10.42 29.56 -18.07
CA LEU A 191 -11.29 28.67 -18.86
C LEU A 191 -12.55 28.25 -18.09
N PHE A 192 -12.42 27.93 -16.80
CA PHE A 192 -13.54 27.62 -15.94
C PHE A 192 -14.52 28.81 -15.83
N PHE A 193 -14.03 30.01 -15.56
CA PHE A 193 -14.88 31.20 -15.46
C PHE A 193 -15.54 31.55 -16.80
N ASP A 194 -14.84 31.40 -17.93
CA ASP A 194 -15.43 31.59 -19.25
C ASP A 194 -16.59 30.61 -19.51
N THR A 195 -16.39 29.32 -19.18
CA THR A 195 -17.47 28.33 -19.32
C THR A 195 -18.64 28.63 -18.40
N LEU A 196 -18.40 29.01 -17.14
CA LEU A 196 -19.44 29.39 -16.19
C LEU A 196 -20.22 30.61 -16.68
N LEU A 197 -19.53 31.64 -17.18
CA LEU A 197 -20.17 32.84 -17.73
C LEU A 197 -21.02 32.53 -18.96
N ASN A 198 -20.60 31.60 -19.82
CA ASN A 198 -21.39 31.18 -20.97
C ASN A 198 -22.65 30.42 -20.54
N ILE A 199 -22.56 29.50 -19.57
CA ILE A 199 -23.71 28.81 -19.00
C ILE A 199 -24.70 29.82 -18.39
N LEU A 200 -24.20 30.80 -17.63
CA LEU A 200 -25.05 31.84 -17.04
C LEU A 200 -25.76 32.70 -18.11
N LYS A 201 -25.09 33.03 -19.21
CA LYS A 201 -25.71 33.76 -20.34
C LYS A 201 -26.78 32.93 -21.03
N GLU A 202 -26.55 31.63 -21.24
CA GLU A 202 -27.54 30.72 -21.81
C GLU A 202 -28.75 30.57 -20.90
N ASP A 203 -28.51 30.40 -19.60
CA ASP A 203 -29.56 30.30 -18.59
C ASP A 203 -30.39 31.59 -18.54
N GLN A 204 -29.75 32.76 -18.50
CA GLN A 204 -30.43 34.05 -18.58
C GLN A 204 -31.34 34.15 -19.83
N SER A 205 -30.84 33.77 -21.01
CA SER A 205 -31.63 33.77 -22.24
C SER A 205 -32.82 32.82 -22.16
N SER A 206 -32.62 31.64 -21.56
CA SER A 206 -33.68 30.65 -21.35
C SER A 206 -34.77 31.16 -20.40
N GLN A 207 -34.36 31.77 -19.28
CA GLN A 207 -35.25 32.35 -18.28
C GLN A 207 -36.04 33.52 -18.86
N CYS A 208 -35.40 34.40 -19.64
CA CYS A 208 -36.10 35.48 -20.34
C CYS A 208 -37.17 34.95 -21.30
N LYS A 209 -36.89 33.87 -22.05
CA LYS A 209 -37.90 33.24 -22.93
C LYS A 209 -39.07 32.65 -22.15
N VAL A 210 -38.80 32.01 -21.01
CA VAL A 210 -39.85 31.47 -20.14
C VAL A 210 -40.69 32.60 -19.55
N MET A 211 -40.06 33.65 -19.03
CA MET A 211 -40.76 34.81 -18.46
C MET A 211 -41.66 35.49 -19.51
N LEU A 212 -41.20 35.62 -20.75
CA LEU A 212 -42.01 36.13 -21.85
C LEU A 212 -43.23 35.23 -22.13
N LYS A 213 -43.05 33.91 -22.19
CA LYS A 213 -44.17 32.96 -22.35
C LYS A 213 -45.18 33.03 -21.20
N VAL A 214 -44.70 33.10 -19.96
CA VAL A 214 -45.55 33.23 -18.77
C VAL A 214 -46.33 34.54 -18.82
N THR A 215 -45.70 35.64 -19.23
CA THR A 215 -46.36 36.94 -19.38
C THR A 215 -47.45 36.90 -20.44
N VAL A 216 -47.18 36.32 -21.61
CA VAL A 216 -48.17 36.15 -22.69
C VAL A 216 -49.34 35.26 -22.23
N MET A 217 -49.06 34.14 -21.55
CA MET A 217 -50.12 33.28 -21.01
C MET A 217 -50.93 33.99 -19.92
N GLY A 218 -50.28 34.79 -19.08
CA GLY A 218 -50.94 35.62 -18.07
C GLY A 218 -51.88 36.65 -18.71
N GLN A 219 -51.41 37.37 -19.74
CA GLN A 219 -52.23 38.31 -20.50
C GLN A 219 -53.45 37.63 -21.11
N LEU A 220 -53.27 36.50 -21.79
CA LEU A 220 -54.36 35.76 -22.40
C LEU A 220 -55.37 35.22 -21.36
N ALA A 221 -54.90 34.78 -20.20
CA ALA A 221 -55.77 34.40 -19.09
C ALA A 221 -56.58 35.58 -18.55
N THR A 222 -55.97 36.78 -18.45
CA THR A 222 -56.70 37.99 -18.02
C THR A 222 -57.73 38.45 -19.04
N GLU A 223 -57.42 38.38 -20.35
CA GLU A 223 -58.37 38.68 -21.42
C GLU A 223 -59.57 37.73 -21.38
N ASN A 224 -59.32 36.43 -21.26
CA ASN A 224 -60.38 35.42 -21.13
C ASN A 224 -61.26 35.67 -19.89
N LEU A 225 -60.66 36.09 -18.77
CA LEU A 225 -61.39 36.40 -17.54
C LEU A 225 -62.30 37.63 -17.73
N ASP A 226 -61.80 38.67 -18.39
CA ASP A 226 -62.59 39.88 -18.68
C ASP A 226 -63.71 39.60 -19.69
N ASP A 227 -63.47 38.77 -20.71
CA ASP A 227 -64.51 38.29 -21.63
C ASP A 227 -65.62 37.54 -20.91
N ILE A 228 -65.26 36.60 -20.03
CA ILE A 228 -66.20 35.85 -19.20
C ILE A 228 -66.99 36.81 -18.31
N ARG A 229 -66.32 37.76 -17.66
CA ARG A 229 -66.96 38.79 -16.82
C ARG A 229 -67.95 39.64 -17.61
N GLN A 230 -67.62 40.02 -18.84
CA GLN A 230 -68.52 40.77 -19.72
C GLN A 230 -69.73 39.93 -20.13
N LYS A 231 -69.54 38.66 -20.50
CA LYS A 231 -70.64 37.72 -20.80
C LYS A 231 -71.58 37.56 -19.60
N TYR A 232 -71.05 37.40 -18.39
CA TYR A 232 -71.86 37.35 -17.17
C TYR A 232 -72.63 38.64 -16.92
N LYS A 233 -72.02 39.81 -17.12
CA LYS A 233 -72.71 41.11 -17.01
C LYS A 233 -73.87 41.20 -18.02
N GLN A 234 -73.68 40.78 -19.26
CA GLN A 234 -74.73 40.79 -20.28
C GLN A 234 -75.85 39.79 -19.93
N MET A 235 -75.49 38.57 -19.54
CA MET A 235 -76.46 37.55 -19.12
C MET A 235 -77.29 38.02 -17.93
N SER A 236 -76.65 38.63 -16.92
CA SER A 236 -77.34 39.20 -15.76
C SER A 236 -78.36 40.28 -16.16
N ARG A 237 -78.00 41.19 -17.08
CA ARG A 237 -78.92 42.20 -17.62
C ARG A 237 -80.11 41.57 -18.35
N ASN A 238 -79.87 40.56 -19.18
CA ASN A 238 -80.91 39.84 -19.91
C ASN A 238 -81.86 39.10 -18.96
N VAL A 239 -81.32 38.41 -17.96
CA VAL A 239 -82.13 37.73 -16.93
C VAL A 239 -82.98 38.73 -16.16
N LEU A 240 -82.41 39.86 -15.73
CA LEU A 240 -83.16 40.92 -15.05
C LEU A 240 -84.29 41.49 -15.92
N HIS A 241 -84.01 41.74 -17.20
CA HIS A 241 -85.02 42.20 -18.15
C HIS A 241 -86.16 41.17 -18.32
N ASN A 242 -85.81 39.90 -18.53
CA ASN A 242 -86.77 38.81 -18.63
C ASN A 242 -87.58 38.62 -17.34
N MET A 243 -86.96 38.78 -16.16
CA MET A 243 -87.67 38.76 -14.88
C MET A 243 -88.69 39.90 -14.79
N LYS A 244 -88.31 41.12 -15.19
CA LYS A 244 -89.25 42.27 -15.24
C LYS A 244 -90.39 42.05 -16.23
N ILE A 245 -90.13 41.47 -17.40
CA ILE A 245 -91.19 41.12 -18.36
C ILE A 245 -92.14 40.07 -17.76
N ARG A 246 -91.60 39.00 -17.19
CA ARG A 246 -92.39 37.95 -16.53
C ARG A 246 -93.22 38.50 -15.39
N GLU A 247 -92.66 39.39 -14.58
CA GLU A 247 -93.38 40.07 -13.51
C GLU A 247 -94.56 40.87 -14.05
N LYS A 248 -94.35 41.71 -15.09
CA LYS A 248 -95.43 42.44 -15.76
C LYS A 248 -96.50 41.52 -16.35
N MET A 249 -96.09 40.45 -17.02
CA MET A 249 -97.01 39.46 -17.59
C MET A 249 -97.83 38.77 -16.48
N LEU A 250 -97.19 38.37 -15.39
CA LEU A 250 -97.87 37.82 -14.21
C LEU A 250 -98.84 38.81 -13.57
N THR A 251 -98.49 40.10 -13.49
CA THR A 251 -99.43 41.12 -13.00
C THR A 251 -100.64 41.27 -13.92
N THR A 252 -100.44 41.21 -15.24
CA THR A 252 -101.51 41.29 -16.24
C THR A 252 -102.43 40.08 -16.12
N VAL A 253 -101.87 38.86 -16.12
CA VAL A 253 -102.63 37.61 -15.92
C VAL A 253 -103.34 37.61 -14.57
N ARG A 254 -102.74 38.14 -13.50
CA ARG A 254 -103.42 38.27 -12.20
C ARG A 254 -104.61 39.23 -12.27
N CYS A 255 -104.52 40.32 -13.02
CA CYS A 255 -105.66 41.21 -13.27
C CYS A 255 -106.74 40.49 -14.08
N GLU A 256 -106.39 39.83 -15.19
CA GLU A 256 -107.33 39.05 -16.00
C GLU A 256 -108.01 37.93 -15.19
N VAL A 257 -107.27 37.21 -14.35
CA VAL A 257 -107.82 36.19 -13.46
C VAL A 257 -108.74 36.81 -12.42
N LYS A 258 -108.41 37.99 -11.86
CA LYS A 258 -109.31 38.70 -10.95
C LYS A 258 -110.59 39.14 -11.65
N ASP A 259 -110.49 39.62 -12.89
CA ASP A 259 -111.65 40.04 -13.69
C ASP A 259 -112.51 38.84 -14.07
N LEU A 260 -111.90 37.74 -14.53
CA LEU A 260 -112.58 36.46 -14.79
C LEU A 260 -113.17 35.86 -13.53
N TRP A 261 -112.52 36.01 -12.38
CA TRP A 261 -113.03 35.52 -11.10
C TRP A 261 -114.19 36.39 -10.60
N ALA A 262 -114.14 37.71 -10.76
CA ALA A 262 -115.26 38.60 -10.49
C ALA A 262 -116.44 38.31 -11.43
N TYR A 263 -116.16 38.08 -12.72
CA TYR A 263 -117.15 37.66 -13.71
C TYR A 263 -117.74 36.28 -13.38
N ALA A 264 -116.91 35.29 -13.04
CA ALA A 264 -117.35 33.97 -12.62
C ALA A 264 -118.15 34.03 -11.31
N GLN A 265 -117.76 34.85 -10.33
CA GLN A 265 -118.56 35.09 -9.14
C GLN A 265 -119.90 35.76 -9.45
N SER A 266 -119.96 36.64 -10.46
CA SER A 266 -121.22 37.21 -10.92
C SER A 266 -122.12 36.20 -11.65
N LEU A 267 -121.54 35.17 -12.28
CA LEU A 267 -122.22 34.10 -12.98
C LEU A 267 -122.62 32.92 -12.08
N VAL A 268 -121.85 32.67 -11.03
CA VAL A 268 -122.07 31.60 -10.07
C VAL A 268 -123.17 32.04 -9.11
N ARG A 269 -124.41 31.66 -9.45
CA ARG A 269 -125.30 31.15 -8.42
C ARG A 269 -124.62 29.92 -7.82
N VAL A 270 -124.34 30.00 -6.53
CA VAL A 270 -123.66 28.98 -5.72
C VAL A 270 -124.38 27.65 -5.86
N GLU A 271 -123.77 26.66 -6.54
CA GLU A 271 -124.13 25.24 -6.45
C GLU A 271 -122.94 24.35 -6.93
N SER A 272 -122.27 23.70 -5.96
CA SER A 272 -121.57 22.38 -5.98
C SER A 272 -120.73 21.93 -7.20
N VAL A 273 -119.40 21.77 -7.12
CA VAL A 273 -118.61 20.64 -6.54
C VAL A 273 -118.34 19.45 -7.52
N HIS A 274 -117.07 19.36 -7.95
CA HIS A 274 -116.17 18.18 -7.99
C HIS A 274 -115.91 17.29 -9.24
N ILE A 275 -114.61 17.27 -9.60
CA ILE A 275 -113.68 16.11 -9.77
C ILE A 275 -113.86 15.16 -10.98
N PHE A 276 -112.80 15.06 -11.80
CA PHE A 276 -112.42 13.80 -12.46
C PHE A 276 -110.88 13.62 -12.48
N ALA A 277 -110.41 12.52 -11.88
CA ALA A 277 -109.02 12.04 -11.93
C ALA A 277 -109.00 10.52 -12.17
N LYS A 278 -108.22 10.05 -13.16
CA LYS A 278 -107.74 8.65 -13.36
C LYS A 278 -106.36 8.71 -14.08
N LYS A 279 -105.21 8.47 -13.40
CA LYS A 279 -104.34 7.24 -13.33
C LYS A 279 -104.01 6.63 -14.71
N LYS A 280 -102.78 6.53 -15.25
CA LYS A 280 -101.35 6.36 -14.81
C LYS A 280 -101.02 5.02 -14.12
N ASP A 281 -100.88 3.95 -14.90
CA ASP A 281 -100.41 2.62 -14.42
C ASP A 281 -99.29 1.98 -15.27
N ALA A 282 -98.66 2.69 -16.23
CA ALA A 282 -97.54 2.15 -17.03
C ALA A 282 -96.13 2.42 -16.44
N ASP A 283 -95.98 3.42 -15.58
CA ASP A 283 -94.67 3.87 -15.07
C ASP A 283 -94.08 2.98 -13.94
N VAL A 284 -94.88 2.07 -13.36
CA VAL A 284 -94.49 1.34 -12.13
C VAL A 284 -93.60 0.12 -12.40
N ILE A 285 -93.65 -0.46 -13.61
CA ILE A 285 -92.92 -1.71 -13.93
C ILE A 285 -91.47 -1.42 -14.38
N ALA A 286 -91.24 -0.35 -15.15
CA ALA A 286 -89.91 0.04 -15.61
C ALA A 286 -88.99 0.49 -14.46
N ASN A 287 -89.55 1.08 -13.39
CA ASN A 287 -88.78 1.53 -12.24
C ASN A 287 -88.20 0.36 -11.41
N LYS A 288 -88.91 -0.77 -11.32
CA LYS A 288 -88.46 -1.93 -10.53
C LYS A 288 -87.25 -2.65 -11.13
N THR A 289 -87.10 -2.65 -12.45
CA THR A 289 -85.95 -3.29 -13.13
C THR A 289 -84.68 -2.45 -13.04
N LEU A 290 -84.81 -1.12 -13.05
CA LEU A 290 -83.71 -0.19 -12.80
C LEU A 290 -83.24 -0.25 -11.34
N GLU A 291 -84.16 -0.34 -10.39
CA GLU A 291 -83.82 -0.48 -8.96
C GLU A 291 -83.01 -1.75 -8.68
N SER A 292 -83.35 -2.89 -9.28
CA SER A 292 -82.58 -4.13 -9.06
C SER A 292 -81.17 -4.09 -9.65
N GLN A 293 -80.97 -3.42 -10.78
CA GLN A 293 -79.65 -3.22 -11.38
C GLN A 293 -78.78 -2.23 -10.57
N LEU A 294 -79.39 -1.17 -10.03
CA LEU A 294 -78.71 -0.22 -9.16
C LEU A 294 -78.21 -0.90 -7.88
N VAL A 295 -79.04 -1.74 -7.25
CA VAL A 295 -78.65 -2.49 -6.04
C VAL A 295 -77.49 -3.45 -6.31
N TYR A 296 -77.47 -4.12 -7.48
CA TYR A 296 -76.35 -4.99 -7.85
C TYR A 296 -75.04 -4.21 -8.07
N LEU A 297 -75.10 -3.06 -8.74
CA LEU A 297 -73.94 -2.18 -8.94
C LEU A 297 -73.43 -1.56 -7.64
N GLU A 298 -74.33 -1.21 -6.73
CA GLU A 298 -73.98 -0.69 -5.40
C GLU A 298 -73.24 -1.76 -4.58
N ASN A 299 -73.70 -3.02 -4.61
CA ASN A 299 -73.02 -4.13 -3.95
C ASN A 299 -71.59 -4.34 -4.49
N ILE A 300 -71.40 -4.32 -5.81
CA ILE A 300 -70.04 -4.41 -6.41
C ILE A 300 -69.17 -3.23 -5.95
N CYS A 301 -69.70 -2.01 -5.96
CA CYS A 301 -68.97 -0.84 -5.50
C CYS A 301 -68.56 -0.95 -4.02
N THR A 302 -69.41 -1.54 -3.17
CA THR A 302 -69.07 -1.78 -1.76
C THR A 302 -67.99 -2.83 -1.57
N GLU A 303 -68.02 -3.93 -2.33
CA GLU A 303 -66.96 -4.95 -2.29
C GLU A 303 -65.60 -4.40 -2.71
N VAL A 304 -65.56 -3.59 -3.78
CA VAL A 304 -64.31 -2.95 -4.23
C VAL A 304 -63.85 -1.89 -3.23
N LYS A 305 -64.77 -1.13 -2.62
CA LYS A 305 -64.44 -0.16 -1.56
C LYS A 305 -63.76 -0.85 -0.36
N ASP A 306 -64.28 -2.00 0.05
CA ASP A 306 -63.73 -2.79 1.17
C ASP A 306 -62.38 -3.42 0.80
N ALA A 307 -62.22 -3.95 -0.41
CA ALA A 307 -60.97 -4.52 -0.89
C ALA A 307 -59.83 -3.48 -0.97
N PHE A 308 -60.14 -2.23 -1.34
CA PHE A 308 -59.16 -1.14 -1.41
C PHE A 308 -59.06 -0.31 -0.12
N LEU A 309 -59.80 -0.69 0.93
CA LEU A 309 -59.81 -0.03 2.25
C LEU A 309 -60.05 1.50 2.14
N VAL A 310 -61.05 1.90 1.36
CA VAL A 310 -61.33 3.32 1.05
C VAL A 310 -62.57 3.81 1.81
N ARG A 311 -62.54 5.04 2.34
CA ARG A 311 -63.65 5.60 3.13
C ARG A 311 -64.88 5.99 2.29
N SER A 312 -64.67 6.44 1.04
CA SER A 312 -65.72 6.87 0.12
C SER A 312 -65.52 6.29 -1.29
N HIS A 313 -66.60 6.17 -2.07
CA HIS A 313 -66.52 5.70 -3.46
C HIS A 313 -65.78 6.70 -4.37
N HIS A 314 -65.76 7.99 -4.01
CA HIS A 314 -65.09 9.03 -4.79
C HIS A 314 -63.55 8.94 -4.66
N ASP A 315 -63.07 8.60 -3.47
CA ASP A 315 -61.63 8.37 -3.22
C ASP A 315 -61.07 7.16 -3.97
N LEU A 316 -61.93 6.20 -4.34
CA LEU A 316 -61.53 5.01 -5.09
C LEU A 316 -61.12 5.36 -6.52
N LEU A 317 -61.90 6.22 -7.18
CA LEU A 317 -61.55 6.72 -8.52
C LEU A 317 -60.26 7.54 -8.50
N LEU A 318 -60.10 8.43 -7.52
CA LEU A 318 -58.88 9.23 -7.36
C LEU A 318 -57.64 8.36 -7.12
N ARG A 319 -57.74 7.29 -6.31
CA ARG A 319 -56.63 6.36 -6.08
C ARG A 319 -56.28 5.56 -7.33
N LEU A 320 -57.27 5.08 -8.07
CA LEU A 320 -57.05 4.36 -9.33
C LEU A 320 -56.44 5.27 -10.41
N GLU A 321 -56.89 6.52 -10.49
CA GLU A 321 -56.33 7.52 -11.40
C GLU A 321 -54.87 7.82 -11.05
N ASN A 322 -54.57 8.12 -9.78
CA ASN A 322 -53.20 8.31 -9.29
C ASN A 322 -52.30 7.09 -9.54
N GLN A 323 -52.82 5.87 -9.32
CA GLN A 323 -52.08 4.64 -9.60
C GLN A 323 -51.82 4.47 -11.11
N SER A 324 -52.78 4.85 -11.95
CA SER A 324 -52.62 4.82 -13.41
C SER A 324 -51.56 5.83 -13.89
N GLU A 325 -51.52 7.03 -13.30
CA GLU A 325 -50.52 8.05 -13.60
C GLU A 325 -49.13 7.64 -13.15
N GLN A 326 -49.00 7.12 -11.93
CA GLN A 326 -47.74 6.56 -11.43
C GLN A 326 -47.24 5.43 -12.32
N ARG A 327 -48.13 4.53 -12.78
CA ARG A 327 -47.79 3.47 -13.73
C ARG A 327 -47.29 4.03 -15.06
N LYS A 328 -47.92 5.08 -15.61
CA LYS A 328 -47.45 5.75 -16.84
C LYS A 328 -46.07 6.36 -16.66
N ILE A 329 -45.81 7.02 -15.54
CA ILE A 329 -44.51 7.61 -15.22
C ILE A 329 -43.42 6.53 -15.10
N LEU A 330 -43.72 5.44 -14.38
CA LEU A 330 -42.78 4.32 -14.21
C LEU A 330 -42.48 3.61 -15.54
N LEU A 331 -43.49 3.41 -16.40
CA LEU A 331 -43.29 2.87 -17.74
C LEU A 331 -42.44 3.80 -18.61
N GLY A 332 -42.65 5.12 -18.54
CA GLY A 332 -41.81 6.10 -19.22
C GLY A 332 -40.35 6.05 -18.75
N ARG A 333 -40.12 5.92 -17.43
CA ARG A 333 -38.78 5.78 -16.86
C ARG A 333 -38.11 4.46 -17.29
N LEU A 334 -38.87 3.38 -17.39
CA LEU A 334 -38.39 2.10 -17.87
C LEU A 334 -37.97 2.18 -19.35
N ASP A 335 -38.75 2.83 -20.21
CA ASP A 335 -38.41 3.02 -21.62
C ASP A 335 -37.14 3.88 -21.80
N VAL A 336 -37.00 4.96 -21.02
CA VAL A 336 -35.76 5.76 -20.99
C VAL A 336 -34.56 4.93 -20.54
N ASN A 337 -34.72 4.10 -19.50
CA ASN A 337 -33.65 3.22 -19.04
C ASN A 337 -33.27 2.16 -20.09
N LEU A 338 -34.24 1.59 -20.82
CA LEU A 338 -33.97 0.66 -21.91
C LEU A 338 -33.19 1.35 -23.05
N LYS A 339 -33.60 2.55 -23.46
CA LYS A 339 -32.88 3.36 -24.45
C LYS A 339 -31.45 3.68 -24.00
N ASN A 340 -31.27 4.08 -22.74
CA ASN A 340 -29.94 4.33 -22.18
C ASN A 340 -29.06 3.06 -22.18
N ARG A 341 -29.64 1.92 -21.83
CA ARG A 341 -28.96 0.62 -21.89
C ARG A 341 -28.52 0.29 -23.31
N ASP A 342 -29.36 0.52 -24.31
CA ASP A 342 -29.04 0.23 -25.71
C ASP A 342 -27.99 1.21 -26.28
N VAL A 343 -28.02 2.49 -25.85
CA VAL A 343 -26.94 3.45 -26.13
C VAL A 343 -25.62 3.02 -25.49
N LEU A 344 -25.64 2.51 -24.25
CA LEU A 344 -24.43 1.98 -23.60
C LEU A 344 -23.92 0.72 -24.32
N TRP A 345 -24.81 -0.17 -24.76
CA TRP A 345 -24.44 -1.36 -25.52
C TRP A 345 -23.82 -0.99 -26.88
N SER A 346 -24.38 -0.03 -27.60
CA SER A 346 -23.81 0.44 -28.88
C SER A 346 -22.46 1.12 -28.68
N LYS A 347 -22.29 1.97 -27.65
CA LYS A 347 -20.98 2.53 -27.28
C LYS A 347 -19.96 1.45 -26.94
N LYS A 348 -20.36 0.43 -26.16
CA LYS A 348 -19.51 -0.72 -25.83
C LYS A 348 -19.11 -1.47 -27.09
N TYR A 349 -20.06 -1.74 -27.99
CA TYR A 349 -19.80 -2.42 -29.25
C TYR A 349 -18.82 -1.62 -30.12
N GLN A 350 -19.01 -0.30 -30.26
CA GLN A 350 -18.09 0.58 -30.96
C GLN A 350 -16.70 0.59 -30.31
N ALA A 351 -16.60 0.64 -28.99
CA ALA A 351 -15.32 0.59 -28.28
C ALA A 351 -14.60 -0.76 -28.47
N VAL A 352 -15.33 -1.87 -28.48
CA VAL A 352 -14.78 -3.20 -28.78
C VAL A 352 -14.29 -3.26 -30.23
N GLN A 353 -15.06 -2.74 -31.18
CA GLN A 353 -14.68 -2.70 -32.59
C GLN A 353 -13.44 -1.81 -32.82
N VAL A 354 -13.35 -0.65 -32.15
CA VAL A 354 -12.16 0.21 -32.17
C VAL A 354 -10.96 -0.52 -31.58
N LEU A 355 -11.13 -1.23 -30.46
CA LEU A 355 -10.06 -2.00 -29.83
C LEU A 355 -9.58 -3.16 -30.74
N GLU A 356 -10.49 -3.82 -31.44
CA GLU A 356 -10.17 -4.88 -32.40
C GLU A 356 -9.44 -4.32 -33.63
N ASN A 357 -9.92 -3.19 -34.17
CA ASN A 357 -9.24 -2.46 -35.24
C ASN A 357 -7.83 -1.98 -34.82
N LEU A 358 -7.66 -1.52 -33.58
CA LEU A 358 -6.35 -1.14 -33.03
C LEU A 358 -5.42 -2.35 -32.83
N LYS A 359 -5.95 -3.51 -32.42
CA LYS A 359 -5.18 -4.76 -32.33
C LYS A 359 -4.67 -5.24 -33.69
N HIS A 360 -5.43 -5.00 -34.75
CA HIS A 360 -5.06 -5.39 -36.12
C HIS A 360 -4.29 -4.28 -36.87
N SER A 361 -4.19 -3.07 -36.32
CA SER A 361 -3.36 -1.97 -36.83
C SER A 361 -1.92 -2.09 -36.32
N THR A 362 -1.21 -3.14 -36.72
CA THR A 362 0.21 -3.37 -36.41
C THR A 362 1.16 -2.72 -37.41
N LYS A 363 0.78 -1.58 -38.01
CA LYS A 363 1.68 -0.79 -38.86
C LYS A 363 1.77 0.65 -38.37
N THR A 364 2.84 0.88 -37.59
CA THR A 364 3.66 2.10 -37.51
C THR A 364 2.96 3.45 -37.71
N ALA A 365 2.74 4.17 -36.61
CA ALA A 365 2.67 5.64 -36.62
C ALA A 365 3.04 6.22 -35.25
N ASP A 366 4.24 6.80 -35.22
CA ASP A 366 4.70 7.95 -34.44
C ASP A 366 4.81 7.90 -32.91
N GLN A 367 5.98 8.32 -32.43
CA GLN A 367 6.35 8.52 -31.01
C GLN A 367 5.41 9.47 -30.24
N SER A 368 4.51 10.20 -30.91
CA SER A 368 3.45 11.00 -30.28
C SER A 368 2.29 10.15 -29.72
N LYS A 369 2.09 8.92 -30.22
CA LYS A 369 1.05 8.01 -29.70
C LYS A 369 1.50 7.20 -28.49
N ILE A 370 2.80 7.09 -28.23
CA ILE A 370 3.34 6.35 -27.07
C ILE A 370 2.94 7.06 -25.77
N ASN A 371 2.99 8.40 -25.73
CA ASN A 371 2.51 9.18 -24.59
C ASN A 371 0.99 9.03 -24.39
N GLY A 372 0.19 9.05 -25.46
CA GLY A 372 -1.26 8.83 -25.35
C GLY A 372 -1.63 7.41 -24.91
N ILE A 373 -0.83 6.41 -25.26
CA ILE A 373 -1.00 5.02 -24.77
C ILE A 373 -0.59 4.94 -23.29
N CYS A 374 0.48 5.60 -22.87
CA CYS A 374 0.86 5.70 -21.45
C CYS A 374 -0.22 6.40 -20.62
N ASP A 375 -0.77 7.52 -21.09
CA ASP A 375 -1.85 8.26 -20.43
C ASP A 375 -3.13 7.42 -20.34
N MET A 376 -3.49 6.68 -21.39
CA MET A 376 -4.63 5.76 -21.36
C MET A 376 -4.40 4.57 -20.43
N LEU A 377 -3.18 4.00 -20.38
CA LEU A 377 -2.85 2.94 -19.43
C LEU A 377 -2.88 3.42 -17.99
N GLU A 378 -2.49 4.67 -17.74
CA GLU A 378 -2.54 5.32 -16.44
C GLU A 378 -4.00 5.61 -16.02
N GLN A 379 -4.85 6.08 -16.95
CA GLN A 379 -6.30 6.19 -16.73
C GLN A 379 -6.95 4.84 -16.42
N ILE A 380 -6.61 3.78 -17.15
CA ILE A 380 -7.11 2.42 -16.87
C ILE A 380 -6.68 1.95 -15.47
N ARG A 381 -5.46 2.32 -15.04
CA ARG A 381 -4.95 1.99 -13.71
C ARG A 381 -5.70 2.74 -12.61
N ILE A 382 -6.02 4.02 -12.84
CA ILE A 382 -6.83 4.85 -11.96
C ILE A 382 -8.26 4.28 -11.85
N GLU A 383 -8.90 3.96 -12.97
CA GLU A 383 -10.24 3.36 -13.00
C GLU A 383 -10.28 1.98 -12.31
N LYS A 384 -9.24 1.14 -12.48
CA LYS A 384 -9.12 -0.12 -11.74
C LYS A 384 -8.98 0.09 -10.24
N ASN A 385 -8.31 1.16 -9.80
CA ASN A 385 -8.22 1.51 -8.39
C ASN A 385 -9.57 2.02 -7.87
N HIS A 386 -10.30 2.83 -8.65
CA HIS A 386 -11.67 3.21 -8.32
C HIS A 386 -12.59 2.00 -8.18
N GLU A 387 -12.51 1.03 -9.10
CA GLU A 387 -13.30 -0.21 -9.03
C GLU A 387 -12.99 -1.01 -7.74
N LYS A 388 -11.72 -1.09 -7.34
CA LYS A 388 -11.33 -1.73 -6.06
C LYS A 388 -11.91 -0.99 -4.86
N ASN A 389 -11.75 0.33 -4.82
CA ASN A 389 -12.29 1.17 -3.74
C ASN A 389 -13.81 1.06 -3.65
N PHE A 390 -14.53 1.01 -4.78
CA PHE A 390 -15.97 0.79 -4.80
C PHE A 390 -16.35 -0.61 -4.31
N LYS A 391 -15.60 -1.66 -4.67
CA LYS A 391 -15.82 -3.01 -4.13
C LYS A 391 -15.59 -3.07 -2.62
N GLU A 392 -14.59 -2.37 -2.10
CA GLU A 392 -14.36 -2.24 -0.66
C GLU A 392 -15.47 -1.46 0.04
N GLN A 393 -15.94 -0.35 -0.55
CA GLN A 393 -17.10 0.38 -0.04
C GLN A 393 -18.36 -0.49 -0.02
N ILE A 394 -18.62 -1.27 -1.08
CA ILE A 394 -19.76 -2.20 -1.12
C ILE A 394 -19.63 -3.27 -0.02
N LYS A 395 -18.43 -3.79 0.23
CA LYS A 395 -18.20 -4.74 1.34
C LYS A 395 -18.46 -4.10 2.68
N SER A 396 -17.91 -2.91 2.94
CA SER A 396 -18.14 -2.18 4.21
C SER A 396 -19.61 -1.82 4.42
N HIS A 397 -20.34 -1.44 3.36
CA HIS A 397 -21.79 -1.19 3.44
C HIS A 397 -22.57 -2.48 3.63
N GLY A 398 -22.13 -3.59 3.04
CA GLY A 398 -22.69 -4.92 3.26
C GLY A 398 -22.53 -5.37 4.72
N GLU A 399 -21.34 -5.20 5.30
CA GLU A 399 -21.07 -5.46 6.71
C GLU A 399 -21.91 -4.58 7.63
N LEU A 400 -22.03 -3.28 7.33
CA LEU A 400 -22.89 -2.37 8.08
C LEU A 400 -24.37 -2.80 8.03
N LEU A 401 -24.87 -3.22 6.86
CA LEU A 401 -26.24 -3.72 6.71
C LEU A 401 -26.47 -5.01 7.49
N ILE A 402 -25.50 -5.92 7.53
CA ILE A 402 -25.55 -7.13 8.36
C ILE A 402 -25.59 -6.75 9.84
N ASN A 403 -24.77 -5.79 10.28
CA ASN A 403 -24.75 -5.32 11.66
C ASN A 403 -26.08 -4.64 12.04
N ILE A 404 -26.63 -3.79 11.18
CA ILE A 404 -27.96 -3.16 11.38
C ILE A 404 -29.03 -4.24 11.47
N ARG A 405 -28.99 -5.25 10.59
CA ARG A 405 -29.94 -6.37 10.62
C ARG A 405 -29.84 -7.16 11.92
N ALA A 406 -28.63 -7.49 12.37
CA ALA A 406 -28.40 -8.20 13.63
C ALA A 406 -28.88 -7.39 14.83
N ALA A 407 -28.61 -6.08 14.86
CA ALA A 407 -29.08 -5.19 15.92
C ALA A 407 -30.61 -5.10 15.95
N LEU A 408 -31.27 -4.96 14.80
CA LEU A 408 -32.73 -4.96 14.71
C LEU A 408 -33.32 -6.31 15.14
N GLN A 409 -32.71 -7.42 14.74
CA GLN A 409 -33.14 -8.75 15.19
C GLN A 409 -33.00 -8.90 16.71
N SER A 410 -31.91 -8.40 17.30
CA SER A 410 -31.70 -8.37 18.75
C SER A 410 -32.77 -7.52 19.46
N ILE A 411 -33.08 -6.32 18.94
CA ILE A 411 -34.16 -5.48 19.46
C ILE A 411 -35.52 -6.18 19.35
N ASN A 412 -35.80 -6.84 18.23
CA ASN A 412 -37.04 -7.59 18.07
C ASN A 412 -37.14 -8.78 19.04
N ALA A 413 -36.01 -9.44 19.35
CA ALA A 413 -35.94 -10.50 20.36
C ALA A 413 -36.21 -9.96 21.77
N MET A 414 -35.65 -8.80 22.13
CA MET A 414 -35.98 -8.12 23.40
C MET A 414 -37.47 -7.73 23.50
N LEU A 415 -38.12 -7.47 22.37
CA LEU A 415 -39.52 -7.10 22.28
C LEU A 415 -40.47 -8.29 22.11
N LEU A 416 -40.00 -9.54 22.25
CA LEU A 416 -40.84 -10.75 22.14
C LEU A 416 -42.00 -10.76 23.15
N CYS A 417 -41.81 -10.20 24.35
CA CYS A 417 -42.84 -10.13 25.38
C CYS A 417 -43.97 -9.12 25.07
N VAL A 418 -43.81 -8.31 24.02
CA VAL A 418 -44.79 -7.31 23.59
C VAL A 418 -45.73 -7.95 22.58
N LYS A 419 -46.92 -8.35 23.03
CA LYS A 419 -47.97 -8.88 22.15
C LYS A 419 -48.34 -7.82 21.10
N ASP A 420 -48.39 -8.20 19.84
CA ASP A 420 -48.94 -7.36 18.78
C ASP A 420 -50.42 -7.09 19.12
N GLY A 421 -50.70 -5.86 19.54
CA GLY A 421 -52.05 -5.46 19.90
C GLY A 421 -52.99 -5.59 18.71
N LYS A 422 -53.78 -6.67 18.66
CA LYS A 422 -55.00 -6.69 17.85
C LYS A 422 -55.90 -5.60 18.42
N GLY A 423 -56.18 -4.60 17.59
CA GLY A 423 -56.91 -3.39 17.96
C GLY A 423 -58.18 -3.68 18.76
N ALA A 424 -58.35 -2.90 19.83
CA ALA A 424 -59.53 -2.91 20.66
C ALA A 424 -60.79 -2.55 19.85
N THR A 425 -61.65 -3.53 19.59
CA THR A 425 -63.05 -3.31 19.19
C THR A 425 -63.97 -3.58 20.37
N LYS A 426 -64.86 -2.62 20.62
CA LYS A 426 -65.83 -2.58 21.73
C LYS A 426 -66.91 -3.66 21.58
N LYS A 427 -67.14 -4.40 22.69
CA LYS A 427 -68.37 -5.00 23.26
C LYS A 427 -69.41 -5.66 22.32
N VAL A 428 -69.81 -6.91 22.65
CA VAL A 428 -71.16 -7.34 23.12
C VAL A 428 -71.16 -8.88 23.36
N GLY A 429 -71.76 -9.35 24.48
CA GLY A 429 -72.49 -10.63 24.49
C GLY A 429 -72.04 -11.81 25.39
N ASN A 430 -72.34 -11.72 26.69
CA ASN A 430 -72.65 -12.74 27.71
C ASN A 430 -72.45 -14.28 27.51
N LYS A 431 -71.76 -14.85 28.53
CA LYS A 431 -72.02 -16.03 29.39
C LYS A 431 -71.94 -17.47 28.81
N LYS A 432 -70.95 -18.26 29.30
CA LYS A 432 -71.07 -19.24 30.42
C LYS A 432 -69.70 -19.88 30.77
N GLU A 433 -69.57 -20.20 32.06
CA GLU A 433 -68.56 -20.97 32.85
C GLU A 433 -67.99 -22.24 32.17
N LEU A 434 -66.94 -22.96 32.59
CA LEU A 434 -65.85 -22.91 33.58
C LEU A 434 -65.13 -24.27 33.39
N VAL A 435 -63.84 -24.36 33.03
CA VAL A 435 -62.97 -25.51 33.36
C VAL A 435 -61.50 -25.05 33.39
N ILE A 436 -60.84 -25.38 34.50
CA ILE A 436 -59.42 -25.20 34.81
C ILE A 436 -58.65 -26.40 34.22
N ASN A 437 -57.68 -26.15 33.33
CA ASN A 437 -56.32 -26.72 33.32
C ASN A 437 -55.67 -26.63 31.93
N ASP A 438 -54.34 -26.49 31.96
CA ASP A 438 -53.36 -26.63 30.88
C ASP A 438 -53.26 -25.47 29.88
N LYS A 439 -52.67 -24.36 30.33
CA LYS A 439 -52.39 -23.18 29.50
C LYS A 439 -50.96 -22.65 29.53
N GLU A 440 -49.99 -23.46 29.94
CA GLU A 440 -48.57 -23.04 29.88
C GLU A 440 -47.84 -23.53 28.62
N ASN A 441 -48.27 -24.61 27.96
CA ASN A 441 -47.52 -25.17 26.83
C ASN A 441 -47.85 -24.60 25.44
N VAL A 442 -48.88 -23.77 25.29
CA VAL A 442 -49.28 -23.19 23.97
C VAL A 442 -48.67 -21.80 23.74
N GLU A 443 -48.38 -21.04 24.80
CA GLU A 443 -47.73 -19.72 24.66
C GLU A 443 -46.24 -19.83 24.29
N GLU A 444 -45.52 -20.86 24.74
CA GLU A 444 -44.13 -21.08 24.36
C GLU A 444 -43.95 -21.44 22.87
N GLN A 445 -44.92 -22.16 22.29
CA GLN A 445 -44.85 -22.63 20.91
C GLN A 445 -45.12 -21.51 19.89
N ASP A 446 -45.92 -20.51 20.25
CA ASP A 446 -46.19 -19.31 19.44
C ASP A 446 -45.02 -18.30 19.51
N VAL A 447 -44.34 -18.22 20.67
CA VAL A 447 -43.10 -17.43 20.84
C VAL A 447 -41.94 -18.05 20.06
N LEU A 448 -41.83 -19.38 20.02
CA LEU A 448 -40.83 -20.10 19.22
C LEU A 448 -41.07 -19.97 17.69
N ALA A 449 -42.32 -19.81 17.26
CA ALA A 449 -42.66 -19.62 15.84
C ALA A 449 -42.25 -18.22 15.32
N GLU A 450 -42.31 -17.17 16.15
CA GLU A 450 -41.81 -15.83 15.78
C GLU A 450 -40.27 -15.76 15.66
N ILE A 451 -39.54 -16.61 16.38
CA ILE A 451 -38.06 -16.66 16.34
C ILE A 451 -37.57 -17.33 15.04
N ASN A 452 -38.31 -18.33 14.54
CA ASN A 452 -37.93 -19.10 13.34
C ASN A 452 -38.39 -18.45 12.01
N GLY A 453 -39.33 -17.51 12.05
CA GLY A 453 -39.70 -16.69 10.91
C GLY A 453 -38.68 -15.58 10.65
N MET A 454 -37.48 -15.92 10.18
CA MET A 454 -36.44 -14.95 9.83
C MET A 454 -36.91 -14.06 8.65
N ASP A 455 -37.56 -12.95 8.94
CA ASP A 455 -37.76 -11.89 7.96
C ASP A 455 -36.38 -11.43 7.45
N THR A 456 -36.17 -11.59 6.14
CA THR A 456 -34.90 -11.27 5.48
C THR A 456 -34.76 -9.78 5.15
N ASP A 457 -35.87 -9.04 5.21
CA ASP A 457 -35.93 -7.62 4.88
C ASP A 457 -35.80 -6.75 6.14
N VAL A 458 -34.78 -5.88 6.12
CA VAL A 458 -34.47 -4.90 7.18
C VAL A 458 -35.63 -3.94 7.41
N LEU A 459 -36.37 -3.58 6.36
CA LEU A 459 -37.51 -2.65 6.47
C LEU A 459 -38.73 -3.30 7.12
N ALA A 460 -38.96 -4.59 6.85
CA ALA A 460 -40.02 -5.36 7.49
C ALA A 460 -39.73 -5.54 8.99
N LEU A 461 -38.48 -5.86 9.35
CA LEU A 461 -38.00 -5.92 10.73
C LEU A 461 -38.19 -4.58 11.46
N LEU A 462 -37.78 -3.47 10.84
CA LEU A 462 -37.94 -2.14 11.41
C LEU A 462 -39.42 -1.79 11.63
N ALA A 463 -40.29 -2.07 10.65
CA ALA A 463 -41.73 -1.81 10.77
C ALA A 463 -42.41 -2.66 11.85
N LYS A 464 -41.90 -3.87 12.11
CA LYS A 464 -42.38 -4.74 13.20
C LYS A 464 -41.92 -4.21 14.56
N ILE A 465 -40.65 -3.84 14.68
CA ILE A 465 -40.08 -3.22 15.89
C ILE A 465 -40.77 -1.91 16.22
N SER A 466 -40.97 -1.01 15.25
CA SER A 466 -41.65 0.27 15.47
C SER A 466 -43.08 0.07 15.99
N ARG A 467 -43.81 -0.93 15.48
CA ARG A 467 -45.15 -1.27 15.99
C ARG A 467 -45.10 -1.77 17.44
N LYS A 468 -44.17 -2.66 17.78
CA LYS A 468 -43.99 -3.17 19.14
C LYS A 468 -43.53 -2.06 20.11
N VAL A 469 -42.64 -1.17 19.70
CA VAL A 469 -42.19 0.00 20.49
C VAL A 469 -43.34 0.98 20.70
N ILE A 470 -44.13 1.30 19.67
CA ILE A 470 -45.31 2.17 19.81
C ILE A 470 -46.33 1.55 20.78
N ASN A 471 -46.55 0.24 20.73
CA ASN A 471 -47.41 -0.46 21.68
C ASN A 471 -46.86 -0.37 23.11
N LEU A 472 -45.55 -0.52 23.32
CA LEU A 472 -44.92 -0.32 24.63
C LEU A 472 -45.07 1.11 25.14
N PHE A 473 -44.85 2.11 24.29
CA PHE A 473 -45.03 3.52 24.65
C PHE A 473 -46.49 3.83 25.01
N ASN A 474 -47.45 3.23 24.32
CA ASN A 474 -48.87 3.40 24.64
C ASN A 474 -49.28 2.71 25.95
N ILE A 475 -48.60 1.62 26.33
CA ILE A 475 -48.83 0.89 27.58
C ILE A 475 -48.10 1.57 28.76
N SER A 476 -46.96 2.19 28.49
CA SER A 476 -46.08 2.77 29.49
C SER A 476 -45.99 4.29 29.28
N ASN A 477 -46.75 5.05 30.08
CA ASN A 477 -46.61 6.52 30.20
C ASN A 477 -45.25 6.86 30.86
N ILE A 478 -44.14 6.57 30.18
CA ILE A 478 -42.79 6.82 30.68
C ILE A 478 -42.31 8.14 30.06
N ASN A 479 -42.11 9.15 30.91
CA ASN A 479 -41.38 10.36 30.53
C ASN A 479 -39.88 10.01 30.39
N LEU A 480 -39.37 10.15 29.17
CA LEU A 480 -37.99 9.84 28.77
C LEU A 480 -37.03 11.04 28.89
N GLU A 481 -37.29 11.96 29.82
CA GLU A 481 -36.38 13.09 30.03
C GLU A 481 -35.27 12.67 31.02
N GLY A 482 -34.05 12.49 30.52
CA GLY A 482 -32.82 12.36 31.32
C GLY A 482 -32.35 10.95 31.71
N LYS A 483 -32.86 9.87 31.10
CA LYS A 483 -32.44 8.46 31.38
C LYS A 483 -31.84 7.72 30.18
N GLU A 484 -31.32 8.45 29.19
CA GLU A 484 -30.74 7.84 27.98
C GLU A 484 -29.40 7.13 28.27
N ASP A 485 -28.58 7.69 29.15
CA ASP A 485 -27.25 7.12 29.45
C ASP A 485 -27.38 5.82 30.27
N ASP A 486 -28.26 5.77 31.28
CA ASP A 486 -28.55 4.54 32.04
C ASP A 486 -29.14 3.43 31.15
N ALA A 487 -30.01 3.79 30.21
CA ALA A 487 -30.58 2.84 29.25
C ALA A 487 -29.53 2.33 28.26
N ARG A 488 -28.57 3.18 27.87
CA ARG A 488 -27.44 2.82 27.00
C ARG A 488 -26.51 1.84 27.71
N ASP A 489 -26.20 2.08 28.98
CA ASP A 489 -25.39 1.18 29.81
C ASP A 489 -26.08 -0.18 30.03
N LEU A 490 -27.39 -0.19 30.30
CA LEU A 490 -28.17 -1.43 30.43
C LEU A 490 -28.26 -2.22 29.12
N TYR A 491 -28.41 -1.53 27.98
CA TYR A 491 -28.38 -2.17 26.66
C TYR A 491 -26.99 -2.75 26.37
N GLN A 492 -25.93 -2.03 26.74
CA GLN A 492 -24.55 -2.47 26.54
C GLN A 492 -24.23 -3.70 27.42
N ILE A 493 -24.69 -3.72 28.67
CA ILE A 493 -24.63 -4.89 29.56
C ILE A 493 -25.43 -6.07 28.98
N TYR A 494 -26.63 -5.82 28.44
CA TYR A 494 -27.44 -6.86 27.81
C TYR A 494 -26.76 -7.43 26.56
N VAL A 495 -26.20 -6.60 25.68
CA VAL A 495 -25.47 -7.04 24.48
C VAL A 495 -24.22 -7.82 24.87
N SER A 496 -23.48 -7.38 25.89
CA SER A 496 -22.35 -8.13 26.43
C SER A 496 -22.77 -9.50 26.98
N ASN A 497 -23.88 -9.55 27.73
CA ASN A 497 -24.41 -10.80 28.29
C ASN A 497 -24.96 -11.74 27.20
N TYR A 498 -25.67 -11.20 26.20
CA TYR A 498 -26.18 -11.97 25.06
C TYR A 498 -25.04 -12.53 24.21
N ASN A 499 -24.01 -11.73 23.95
CA ASN A 499 -22.82 -12.19 23.23
C ASN A 499 -22.04 -13.22 24.05
N SER A 500 -21.93 -13.10 25.37
CA SER A 500 -21.30 -14.12 26.21
C SER A 500 -22.12 -15.42 26.28
N ASP A 501 -23.45 -15.34 26.33
CA ASP A 501 -24.34 -16.52 26.32
C ASP A 501 -24.34 -17.24 24.97
N LEU A 502 -24.23 -16.49 23.87
CA LEU A 502 -24.12 -17.02 22.52
C LEU A 502 -22.73 -17.64 22.27
N PHE A 503 -21.69 -17.05 22.88
CA PHE A 503 -20.34 -17.60 22.90
C PHE A 503 -20.25 -18.87 23.77
N GLU A 504 -20.91 -18.91 24.94
CA GLU A 504 -21.03 -20.13 25.76
C GLU A 504 -21.86 -21.22 25.04
N ARG A 505 -22.96 -20.87 24.38
CA ARG A 505 -23.76 -21.83 23.60
C ARG A 505 -23.03 -22.36 22.37
N MET A 506 -22.20 -21.55 21.69
CA MET A 506 -21.30 -22.03 20.63
C MET A 506 -20.22 -22.95 21.21
N ARG A 507 -19.67 -22.63 22.38
CA ARG A 507 -18.68 -23.48 23.08
C ARG A 507 -19.25 -24.84 23.52
N ILE A 508 -20.55 -24.91 23.80
CA ILE A 508 -21.26 -26.16 24.15
C ILE A 508 -21.57 -27.01 22.90
N PHE A 509 -21.76 -26.39 21.73
CA PHE A 509 -21.96 -27.10 20.46
C PHE A 509 -20.65 -27.65 19.84
N GLU A 510 -19.49 -27.09 20.22
CA GLU A 510 -18.15 -27.54 19.83
C GLU A 510 -17.45 -28.39 20.91
N ILE A 511 -18.19 -29.18 21.70
CA ILE A 511 -17.59 -30.32 22.42
C ILE A 511 -17.68 -31.55 21.52
N GLY A 512 -16.81 -31.52 20.52
CA GLY A 512 -16.55 -32.55 19.54
C GLY A 512 -15.25 -32.19 18.85
N GLU A 513 -14.16 -32.42 19.56
CA GLU A 513 -12.75 -32.13 19.23
C GLU A 513 -12.18 -30.83 19.81
N GLU A 514 -11.05 -31.03 20.49
CA GLU A 514 -10.27 -30.06 21.23
C GLU A 514 -9.69 -28.99 20.31
N GLU A 515 -9.81 -27.71 20.71
CA GLU A 515 -8.69 -26.77 20.60
C GLU A 515 -8.80 -25.73 21.72
N GLN A 516 -7.75 -25.66 22.55
CA GLN A 516 -7.58 -24.62 23.55
C GLN A 516 -7.39 -23.26 22.85
N ILE A 517 -8.46 -22.52 22.62
CA ILE A 517 -8.35 -21.08 22.34
C ILE A 517 -8.32 -20.36 23.70
N GLY A 518 -7.09 -20.17 24.18
CA GLY A 518 -6.80 -19.22 25.24
C GLY A 518 -7.27 -17.83 24.82
N LEU A 519 -7.80 -17.09 25.79
CA LEU A 519 -8.18 -15.69 25.73
C LEU A 519 -7.06 -14.87 25.06
N LEU A 520 -7.19 -14.58 23.76
CA LEU A 520 -6.27 -13.69 23.06
C LEU A 520 -6.80 -12.27 23.25
N VAL A 521 -6.34 -11.63 24.32
CA VAL A 521 -6.38 -10.18 24.46
C VAL A 521 -5.64 -9.61 23.26
N GLU A 522 -6.38 -8.94 22.36
CA GLU A 522 -5.84 -8.20 21.22
C GLU A 522 -4.77 -7.21 21.69
N HIS A 523 -3.53 -7.68 21.74
CA HIS A 523 -2.39 -6.81 21.52
C HIS A 523 -2.32 -6.66 20.01
N GLU A 524 -2.33 -5.41 19.56
CA GLU A 524 -2.08 -4.99 18.18
C GLU A 524 -1.12 -5.97 17.48
N ILE A 525 -1.58 -6.59 16.39
CA ILE A 525 -0.72 -7.39 15.52
C ILE A 525 0.25 -6.40 14.85
N ILE A 526 1.34 -6.09 15.55
CA ILE A 526 2.53 -5.47 15.00
C ILE A 526 3.20 -6.55 14.16
N ASP A 527 3.20 -6.36 12.85
CA ASP A 527 3.96 -7.18 11.90
C ASP A 527 5.43 -7.24 12.35
N ALA A 528 5.86 -8.39 12.86
CA ALA A 528 7.20 -8.62 13.40
C ALA A 528 8.32 -8.50 12.34
N THR A 529 7.96 -8.38 11.06
CA THR A 529 8.93 -8.15 9.98
C THR A 529 9.21 -6.67 9.72
N VAL A 530 8.38 -5.77 10.25
CA VAL A 530 8.52 -4.32 10.08
C VAL A 530 9.00 -3.73 11.41
N PRO A 531 10.25 -3.21 11.48
CA PRO A 531 10.77 -2.61 12.70
C PRO A 531 9.87 -1.45 13.15
N ALA A 532 9.34 -1.53 14.38
CA ALA A 532 8.53 -0.46 14.93
C ALA A 532 9.40 0.81 15.10
N ARG A 533 8.77 1.99 15.11
CA ARG A 533 9.47 3.28 15.28
C ARG A 533 10.37 3.31 16.52
N VAL A 534 9.99 2.56 17.57
CA VAL A 534 10.77 2.41 18.80
C VAL A 534 12.03 1.58 18.56
N ASP A 535 11.95 0.48 17.79
CA ASP A 535 13.09 -0.36 17.41
C ASP A 535 14.06 0.37 16.49
N ILE A 536 13.54 1.17 15.55
CA ILE A 536 14.35 2.04 14.68
C ILE A 536 15.09 3.07 15.54
N LYS A 537 14.43 3.68 16.51
CA LYS A 537 15.06 4.64 17.44
C LYS A 537 16.08 3.95 18.36
N HIS A 538 15.81 2.73 18.82
CA HIS A 538 16.71 1.96 19.66
C HIS A 538 17.96 1.52 18.90
N ARG A 539 17.82 1.01 17.66
CA ARG A 539 18.96 0.70 16.78
C ARG A 539 19.75 1.94 16.41
N SER A 540 19.09 3.06 16.13
CA SER A 540 19.76 4.34 15.85
C SER A 540 20.58 4.82 17.05
N ARG A 541 20.03 4.65 18.27
CA ARG A 541 20.72 4.95 19.52
C ARG A 541 21.90 4.02 19.77
N GLN A 542 21.75 2.72 19.56
CA GLN A 542 22.84 1.74 19.69
C GLN A 542 23.97 1.98 18.69
N ILE A 543 23.67 2.40 17.45
CA ILE A 543 24.68 2.76 16.44
C ILE A 543 25.44 4.03 16.85
N LEU A 544 24.76 5.02 17.41
CA LEU A 544 25.39 6.24 17.93
C LEU A 544 26.25 5.93 19.16
N GLU A 545 25.76 5.12 20.09
CA GLU A 545 26.48 4.72 21.30
C GLU A 545 27.69 3.82 20.99
N ALA A 546 27.60 2.95 19.97
CA ALA A 546 28.74 2.16 19.48
C ALA A 546 29.81 3.01 18.76
N ARG A 547 29.43 4.15 18.16
CA ARG A 547 30.37 5.10 17.56
C ARG A 547 30.96 6.10 18.57
N LEU A 548 30.37 6.20 19.76
CA LEU A 548 30.80 7.10 20.84
C LEU A 548 31.64 6.40 21.92
N LYS A 549 31.80 5.07 21.86
CA LYS A 549 32.79 4.37 22.68
C LYS A 549 34.16 4.35 21.97
N PRO A 550 35.19 5.04 22.47
CA PRO A 550 36.57 4.69 22.14
C PRO A 550 36.91 3.33 22.78
N GLU A 551 37.84 2.61 22.17
CA GLU A 551 38.31 1.26 22.58
C GLU A 551 38.54 1.08 24.09
#